data_AF-A0A2G1ZW21-F1
#
_entry.id   AF-A0A2G1ZW21-F1
#
_cell.length_a   1.000
_cell.length_b   1.000
_cell.length_c   1.000
_cell.angle_alpha   90.00
_cell.angle_beta   90.00
_cell.angle_gamma   90.00
#
_symmetry.space_group_name_H-M   'P 1'
#
loop_
_entity.id
_entity.type
_entity.pdbx_description
1 polymer ?
#
loop_
_entity_poly.entity_id
_entity_poly.type
_entity_poly.pdbx_seq_one_letter_code
_entity_poly.pdbx_strand_id
1 'polypeptide(L)'
;MRPAGVNFGYQFNRYVAIELGTQNEFNIVSVNSASLAVKGILPLGSRVTLYGKVGGAYSYVSTDIFGFHSLASEGSLFGAVGMGVYLSHHSELNLDQTAYFWPQAKSVSGYTGIGYTYHF
;
A
#
# COMPACT_ATOMS: atom_id res chain seq x y z
N MET A 1 -4.27 -12.61 9.49
CA MET A 1 -5.29 -11.56 9.26
C MET A 1 -4.77 -10.65 8.16
N ARG A 2 -5.61 -9.88 7.45
CA ARG A 2 -5.14 -9.04 6.33
C ARG A 2 -4.80 -7.64 6.84
N PRO A 3 -3.68 -7.04 6.40
CA PRO A 3 -3.33 -5.71 6.81
C PRO A 3 -4.32 -4.69 6.26
N ALA A 4 -4.76 -3.75 7.10
CA ALA A 4 -5.66 -2.66 6.73
C ALA A 4 -4.88 -1.35 6.70
N GLY A 5 -5.20 -0.46 5.77
CA GLY A 5 -4.46 0.78 5.61
C GLY A 5 -5.28 1.89 4.99
N VAL A 6 -4.76 3.11 5.12
CA VAL A 6 -5.31 4.32 4.53
C VAL A 6 -4.21 4.97 3.70
N ASN A 7 -4.54 5.36 2.49
CA ASN A 7 -3.65 6.08 1.59
C ASN A 7 -4.23 7.45 1.27
N PHE A 8 -3.38 8.46 1.26
CA PHE A 8 -3.66 9.81 0.80
C PHE A 8 -2.81 10.08 -0.43
N GLY A 9 -3.39 10.63 -1.48
CA GLY A 9 -2.68 10.85 -2.73
C GLY A 9 -2.97 12.20 -3.34
N TYR A 10 -2.03 12.65 -4.16
CA TYR A 10 -2.20 13.82 -5.02
C TYR A 10 -1.86 13.43 -6.45
N GLN A 11 -2.80 13.72 -7.36
CA GLN A 11 -2.65 13.44 -8.78
C GLN A 11 -2.20 14.70 -9.51
N PHE A 12 -0.99 14.68 -10.05
CA PHE A 12 -0.42 15.83 -10.78
C PHE A 12 -1.06 15.98 -12.17
N ASN A 13 -1.34 14.86 -12.83
CA ASN A 13 -1.97 14.81 -14.14
C ASN A 13 -2.66 13.45 -14.34
N ARG A 14 -3.29 13.23 -15.51
CA ARG A 14 -4.04 11.99 -15.79
C ARG A 14 -3.21 10.69 -15.69
N TYR A 15 -1.88 10.77 -15.68
CA TYR A 15 -0.97 9.62 -15.76
C TYR A 15 -0.09 9.43 -14.53
N VAL A 16 0.08 10.45 -13.68
CA VAL A 16 1.04 10.40 -12.57
C VAL A 16 0.43 10.97 -11.29
N ALA A 17 0.61 10.23 -10.20
CA ALA A 17 0.24 10.63 -8.85
C ALA A 17 1.32 10.24 -7.84
N ILE A 18 1.26 10.84 -6.66
CA ILE A 18 2.02 10.43 -5.48
C ILE A 18 1.04 9.94 -4.42
N GLU A 19 1.39 8.90 -3.68
CA GLU A 19 0.59 8.36 -2.59
C GLU A 19 1.45 8.20 -1.33
N LEU A 20 0.90 8.64 -0.20
CA LEU A 20 1.38 8.38 1.15
C LEU A 20 0.44 7.39 1.81
N GLY A 21 0.98 6.34 2.43
CA GLY A 21 0.20 5.27 3.02
C GLY A 21 0.55 5.01 4.47
N THR A 22 -0.44 4.58 5.23
CA THR A 22 -0.24 3.92 6.52
C THR A 22 -0.94 2.58 6.52
N GLN A 23 -0.28 1.54 7.02
CA GLN A 23 -0.82 0.18 7.06
C GLN A 23 -0.57 -0.43 8.43
N ASN A 24 -1.60 -1.03 9.02
CA ASN A 24 -1.53 -1.71 10.29
C ASN A 24 -1.99 -3.17 10.15
N GLU A 25 -1.20 -4.08 10.68
CA GLU A 25 -1.51 -5.49 10.85
C GLU A 25 -1.54 -5.78 12.35
N PHE A 26 -2.73 -6.07 12.88
CA PHE A 26 -2.92 -6.38 14.30
C PHE A 26 -2.94 -7.89 14.51
N ASN A 27 -1.98 -8.40 15.27
CA ASN A 27 -1.92 -9.79 15.75
C ASN A 27 -1.12 -9.85 17.08
N ILE A 28 -0.64 -11.02 17.50
CA ILE A 28 0.37 -11.19 18.58
C ILE A 28 1.63 -10.34 18.29
N VAL A 29 1.89 -10.11 17.00
CA VAL A 29 2.87 -9.16 16.49
C VAL A 29 2.10 -8.03 15.82
N SER A 30 2.35 -6.78 16.23
CA SER A 30 1.78 -5.59 15.59
C SER A 30 2.78 -5.03 14.59
N VAL A 31 2.43 -5.06 13.30
CA VAL A 31 3.23 -4.44 12.24
C VAL A 31 2.50 -3.19 11.80
N ASN A 32 3.20 -2.07 11.83
CA ASN A 32 2.67 -0.82 11.32
C ASN A 32 3.69 -0.26 10.33
N SER A 33 3.22 0.32 9.25
CA SER A 33 4.07 0.80 8.17
C SER A 33 3.63 2.16 7.70
N ALA A 34 4.58 3.03 7.42
CA ALA A 34 4.38 4.26 6.66
C ALA A 34 5.04 4.10 5.28
N SER A 35 4.36 4.51 4.22
CA SER A 35 4.86 4.33 2.85
C SER A 35 4.73 5.60 2.02
N LEU A 36 5.60 5.70 1.02
CA LEU A 36 5.58 6.72 -0.01
C LEU A 36 5.78 6.05 -1.37
N ALA A 37 4.92 6.34 -2.33
CA ALA A 37 5.01 5.81 -3.67
C ALA A 37 4.69 6.83 -4.76
N VAL A 38 5.31 6.62 -5.91
CA VAL A 38 4.89 7.20 -7.18
C VAL A 38 3.99 6.19 -7.88
N LYS A 39 2.86 6.67 -8.41
CA LYS A 39 1.87 5.88 -9.12
C LYS A 39 1.76 6.34 -10.57
N GLY A 40 1.99 5.41 -11.50
CA GLY A 40 1.65 5.56 -12.91
C GLY A 40 0.24 5.04 -13.17
N ILE A 41 -0.57 5.80 -13.92
CA ILE A 41 -1.98 5.53 -14.18
C ILE A 41 -2.18 5.41 -15.69
N LEU A 42 -2.82 4.33 -16.12
CA LEU A 42 -3.23 4.06 -17.49
C LEU A 42 -4.76 3.96 -17.56
N PRO A 43 -5.47 5.02 -18.00
CA PRO A 43 -6.91 5.00 -18.16
C PRO A 43 -7.33 4.07 -19.31
N LEU A 44 -8.14 3.05 -19.00
CA LEU A 44 -8.80 2.17 -19.97
C LEU A 44 -10.25 2.62 -20.17
N GLY A 45 -10.40 3.74 -20.88
CA GLY A 45 -11.70 4.39 -21.09
C GLY A 45 -12.10 5.34 -19.97
N SER A 46 -13.40 5.43 -19.68
CA SER A 46 -13.98 6.39 -18.72
C SER A 46 -14.20 5.83 -17.32
N ARG A 47 -14.15 4.50 -17.15
CA ARG A 47 -14.51 3.85 -15.88
C ARG A 47 -13.43 2.94 -15.30
N VAL A 48 -12.45 2.52 -16.10
CA VAL A 48 -11.43 1.57 -15.65
C VAL A 48 -10.06 2.22 -15.75
N THR A 49 -9.23 2.01 -14.75
CA THR A 49 -7.82 2.42 -14.73
C THR A 49 -6.98 1.20 -14.41
N LEU A 50 -5.85 1.07 -15.09
CA LEU A 50 -4.74 0.26 -14.60
C LEU A 50 -3.73 1.19 -13.95
N TYR A 51 -3.00 0.70 -12.97
CA TYR A 51 -1.90 1.46 -12.38
C TYR A 51 -0.75 0.56 -11.95
N GLY A 52 0.42 1.17 -11.92
CA GLY A 52 1.63 0.64 -11.29
C GLY A 52 2.09 1.59 -10.21
N LYS A 53 2.61 1.07 -9.10
CA LYS A 53 3.22 1.85 -8.02
C LYS A 53 4.61 1.32 -7.74
N VAL A 54 5.53 2.23 -7.46
CA VAL A 54 6.84 1.89 -6.91
C VAL A 54 7.16 2.86 -5.79
N GLY A 55 7.73 2.35 -4.71
CA GLY A 55 7.91 3.15 -3.51
C GLY A 55 8.78 2.49 -2.46
N GLY A 56 8.89 3.18 -1.33
CA GLY A 56 9.51 2.69 -0.13
C GLY A 56 8.51 2.69 1.02
N ALA A 57 8.67 1.74 1.93
CA ALA A 57 7.95 1.71 3.19
C ALA A 57 8.94 1.59 4.35
N TYR A 58 8.57 2.17 5.48
CA TYR A 58 9.24 1.99 6.75
C TYR A 58 8.27 1.31 7.69
N SER A 59 8.65 0.13 8.18
CA SER A 59 7.81 -0.71 9.02
C SER A 59 8.40 -0.82 10.41
N TYR A 60 7.55 -0.68 11.42
CA TYR A 60 7.86 -0.96 12.81
C TYR A 60 7.07 -2.17 13.28
N VAL A 61 7.79 -3.13 13.86
CA VAL A 61 7.29 -4.40 14.36
C VAL A 61 7.41 -4.38 15.87
N SER A 62 6.26 -4.45 16.55
CA SER A 62 6.16 -4.57 17.99
C SER A 62 5.69 -5.98 18.33
N THR A 63 6.48 -6.70 19.11
CA THR A 63 6.15 -8.05 19.55
C THR A 63 6.05 -8.06 21.08
N ASP A 64 4.88 -8.40 21.58
CA ASP A 64 4.62 -8.58 23.01
C ASP A 64 4.38 -10.06 23.31
N ILE A 65 5.41 -10.74 23.84
CA ILE A 65 5.33 -12.15 24.19
C ILE A 65 5.76 -12.33 25.64
N PHE A 66 4.84 -12.80 26.50
CA PHE A 66 5.10 -13.14 27.91
C PHE A 66 5.83 -12.03 28.71
N GLY A 67 5.49 -10.76 28.48
CA GLY A 67 6.10 -9.62 29.19
C GLY A 67 7.43 -9.12 28.61
N PHE A 68 7.93 -9.75 27.54
CA PHE A 68 9.02 -9.20 26.74
C PHE A 68 8.47 -8.35 25.60
N HIS A 69 8.91 -7.09 25.56
CA HIS A 69 8.64 -6.15 24.48
C HIS A 69 9.86 -6.06 23.57
N SER A 70 9.71 -6.44 22.30
CA SER A 70 10.75 -6.27 21.29
C SER A 70 10.27 -5.32 20.20
N LEU A 71 11.12 -4.36 19.87
CA LEU A 71 10.92 -3.43 18.77
C LEU A 71 11.95 -3.71 17.68
N ALA A 72 11.47 -3.95 16.47
CA ALA A 72 12.29 -4.01 15.28
C ALA A 72 11.76 -3.01 14.25
N SER A 73 12.65 -2.44 13.45
CA SER A 73 12.27 -1.57 12.35
C SER A 73 13.05 -1.92 11.11
N GLU A 74 12.38 -1.94 9.97
CA GLU A 74 13.00 -2.23 8.67
C GLU A 74 12.41 -1.32 7.59
N GLY A 75 13.27 -0.85 6.70
CA GLY A 75 12.87 -0.21 5.45
C GLY A 75 12.73 -1.24 4.34
N SER A 76 11.67 -1.17 3.56
CA SER A 76 11.42 -2.03 2.41
C SER A 76 11.19 -1.20 1.15
N LEU A 77 11.50 -1.80 0.00
CA LEU A 77 11.08 -1.29 -1.30
C LEU A 77 9.88 -2.10 -1.75
N PHE A 78 8.95 -1.47 -2.47
CA PHE A 78 7.81 -2.20 -2.99
C PHE A 78 7.45 -1.79 -4.40
N GLY A 79 6.85 -2.75 -5.11
CA GLY A 79 6.17 -2.56 -6.37
C GLY A 79 4.74 -3.07 -6.25
N ALA A 80 3.79 -2.36 -6.85
CA ALA A 80 2.41 -2.81 -6.95
C ALA A 80 1.88 -2.63 -8.35
N VAL A 81 0.98 -3.52 -8.75
CA VAL A 81 0.14 -3.35 -9.93
C VAL A 81 -1.30 -3.51 -9.49
N GLY A 82 -2.20 -2.77 -10.13
CA GLY A 82 -3.61 -2.85 -9.77
C GLY A 82 -4.52 -2.27 -10.82
N MET A 83 -5.81 -2.40 -10.52
CA MET A 83 -6.90 -1.92 -11.33
C MET A 83 -7.90 -1.17 -10.45
N GLY A 84 -8.42 -0.08 -10.97
CA GLY A 84 -9.50 0.70 -10.37
C GLY A 84 -10.73 0.73 -11.26
N VAL A 85 -11.90 0.68 -10.63
CA VAL A 85 -13.21 0.81 -11.30
C VAL A 85 -13.97 1.97 -10.66
N TYR A 86 -14.24 3.01 -11.44
CA TYR A 86 -15.03 4.16 -11.03
C TYR A 86 -16.50 3.75 -10.93
N LEU A 87 -17.02 3.83 -9.71
CA LEU A 87 -18.45 3.68 -9.40
C LEU A 87 -19.19 5.00 -9.64
N SER A 88 -18.49 6.12 -9.49
CA SER A 88 -18.96 7.49 -9.75
C SER A 88 -17.79 8.40 -10.15
N HIS A 89 -18.03 9.69 -10.38
CA HIS A 89 -16.95 10.66 -10.57
C HIS A 89 -16.05 10.84 -9.34
N HIS A 90 -16.52 10.44 -8.15
CA HIS A 90 -15.81 10.61 -6.88
C HIS A 90 -15.40 9.29 -6.23
N SER A 91 -15.92 8.15 -6.70
CA SER A 91 -15.76 6.87 -6.00
C SER A 91 -15.13 5.83 -6.90
N GLU A 92 -14.06 5.20 -6.42
CA GLU A 92 -13.33 4.15 -7.14
C GLU A 92 -13.12 2.93 -6.22
N LEU A 93 -13.44 1.74 -6.74
CA LEU A 93 -13.09 0.47 -6.12
C LEU A 93 -11.78 -0.03 -6.72
N ASN A 94 -10.82 -0.40 -5.88
CA ASN A 94 -9.48 -0.77 -6.27
C ASN A 94 -9.16 -2.22 -5.89
N LEU A 95 -8.45 -2.91 -6.76
CA LEU A 95 -7.81 -4.19 -6.51
C LEU A 95 -6.33 -4.06 -6.84
N ASP A 96 -5.45 -4.43 -5.91
CA ASP A 96 -4.00 -4.36 -6.08
C ASP A 96 -3.30 -5.65 -5.69
N GLN A 97 -2.19 -5.92 -6.36
CA GLN A 97 -1.20 -6.89 -5.96
C GLN A 97 0.10 -6.14 -5.67
N THR A 98 0.51 -6.15 -4.40
CA THR A 98 1.72 -5.48 -3.94
C THR A 98 2.77 -6.51 -3.56
N ALA A 99 4.03 -6.27 -3.92
CA ALA A 99 5.19 -7.05 -3.52
C ALA A 99 6.20 -6.15 -2.80
N TYR A 100 6.61 -6.57 -1.60
CA TYR A 100 7.62 -5.91 -0.78
C TYR A 100 8.91 -6.71 -0.81
N PHE A 101 10.02 -6.00 -0.99
CA PHE A 101 11.37 -6.52 -0.86
C PHE A 101 11.96 -6.02 0.45
N TRP A 102 12.35 -6.97 1.30
CA TRP A 102 12.91 -6.75 2.64
C TRP A 102 14.42 -7.02 2.59
N PRO A 103 15.27 -5.99 2.46
CA PRO A 103 16.69 -6.17 2.21
C PRO A 103 17.43 -6.90 3.35
N GLN A 104 17.04 -6.66 4.61
CA GLN A 104 17.72 -7.27 5.75
C GLN A 104 17.30 -8.73 5.91
N ALA A 105 16.02 -9.03 5.73
CA ALA A 105 15.50 -10.39 5.77
C ALA A 105 15.82 -11.22 4.51
N LYS A 106 16.33 -10.58 3.44
CA LYS A 106 16.55 -11.17 2.10
C LYS A 106 15.31 -11.93 1.61
N SER A 107 14.13 -11.33 1.83
CA SER A 107 12.85 -11.97 1.55
C SER A 107 11.96 -11.08 0.69
N VAL A 108 11.00 -11.72 0.01
CA VAL A 108 9.94 -11.04 -0.73
C VAL A 108 8.62 -11.49 -0.14
N SER A 109 7.76 -10.55 0.21
CA SER A 109 6.37 -10.81 0.59
C SER A 109 5.41 -10.17 -0.40
N GLY A 110 4.22 -10.74 -0.54
CA GLY A 110 3.23 -10.24 -1.47
C GLY A 110 1.83 -10.32 -0.87
N TYR A 111 1.00 -9.33 -1.19
CA TYR A 111 -0.36 -9.21 -0.69
C TYR A 111 -1.31 -8.75 -1.79
N THR A 112 -2.52 -9.28 -1.75
CA THR A 112 -3.63 -8.79 -2.58
C THR A 112 -4.52 -7.90 -1.73
N GLY A 113 -4.69 -6.65 -2.14
CA GLY A 113 -5.52 -5.65 -1.48
C GLY A 113 -6.81 -5.39 -2.27
N ILE A 114 -7.90 -5.12 -1.54
CA ILE A 114 -9.10 -4.49 -2.08
C ILE A 114 -9.27 -3.19 -1.30
N GLY A 115 -9.52 -2.09 -2.00
CA GLY A 115 -9.64 -0.77 -1.39
C GLY A 115 -10.76 0.06 -2.00
N TYR A 116 -11.15 1.10 -1.30
CA TYR A 116 -12.06 2.12 -1.77
C TYR A 116 -11.34 3.48 -1.73
N THR A 117 -11.46 4.25 -2.81
CA THR A 117 -10.84 5.57 -2.94
C THR A 117 -11.91 6.61 -3.24
N TYR A 118 -11.81 7.74 -2.56
CA TYR A 118 -12.63 8.92 -2.80
C TYR A 118 -11.78 10.03 -3.45
N HIS A 119 -12.28 10.60 -4.54
CA HIS A 119 -11.65 11.68 -5.30
C HIS A 119 -12.32 13.01 -4.95
N PHE A 120 -11.52 13.96 -4.45
CA PHE A 120 -11.95 15.32 -4.09
C PHE A 120 -11.91 16.28 -5.27
#